data_AF-A0A9W5K3T6-F1
#
_entry.id   AF-A0A9W5K3T6-F1
#
_cell.length_a   1.000
_cell.length_b   1.000
_cell.length_c   1.000
_cell.angle_alpha   90.00
_cell.angle_beta   90.00
_cell.angle_gamma   90.00
#
_symmetry.space_group_name_H-M   'P 1'
#
loop_
_entity.id
_entity.type
_entity.pdbx_description
1 polymer ?
#
loop_
_entity_poly.entity_id
_entity_poly.type
_entity_poly.pdbx_seq_one_letter_code
_entity_poly.pdbx_strand_id
1 'polypeptide(L)'
;MAKFSSKEKIQAVKRYLDGTESGKTIAKSIGVNPSVLREWIRRYESSGEKAFEKCYTFYPAQYKLDVLYYMNEHGTSIRETAALFNIPCYETLRKWKIAYETGGLDALQSKKKGRPP
;
A
#
# COMPACT_ATOMS: atom_id res chain seq x y z
N MET A 1 7.38 -2.42 9.29
CA MET A 1 7.05 -3.82 9.66
C MET A 1 5.55 -4.01 9.51
N ALA A 2 5.08 -4.85 8.60
CA ALA A 2 3.65 -5.19 8.48
C ALA A 2 3.48 -6.65 8.92
N LYS A 3 3.13 -6.86 10.20
CA LYS A 3 2.93 -8.19 10.78
C LYS A 3 1.62 -8.85 10.33
N PHE A 4 0.69 -8.08 9.75
CA PHE A 4 -0.65 -8.55 9.37
C PHE A 4 -0.94 -8.30 7.89
N SER A 5 -1.38 -9.35 7.21
CA SER A 5 -1.78 -9.32 5.80
C SER A 5 -3.13 -8.63 5.62
N SER A 6 -3.35 -8.05 4.44
CA SER A 6 -4.62 -7.41 4.05
C SER A 6 -5.84 -8.28 4.36
N LYS A 7 -5.76 -9.57 4.03
CA LYS A 7 -6.82 -10.55 4.29
C LYS A 7 -7.13 -10.70 5.79
N GLU A 8 -6.11 -10.76 6.65
CA GLU A 8 -6.30 -10.89 8.09
C GLU A 8 -7.02 -9.67 8.68
N LYS A 9 -6.68 -8.48 8.19
CA LYS A 9 -7.36 -7.23 8.58
C LYS A 9 -8.83 -7.23 8.17
N ILE A 10 -9.11 -7.59 6.92
CA ILE A 10 -10.48 -7.68 6.40
C ILE A 10 -11.29 -8.70 7.19
N GLN A 11 -10.72 -9.86 7.49
CA GLN A 11 -11.42 -10.90 8.23
C GLN A 11 -11.75 -10.48 9.67
N ALA A 12 -10.84 -9.78 10.34
CA ALA A 12 -11.09 -9.22 11.68
C ALA A 12 -12.24 -8.19 11.66
N VAL A 13 -12.28 -7.31 10.65
CA VAL A 13 -13.36 -6.33 10.49
C VAL A 13 -14.69 -7.00 10.15
N LYS A 14 -14.70 -7.99 9.24
CA LYS A 14 -15.93 -8.74 8.90
C LYS A 14 -16.50 -9.46 10.10
N ARG A 15 -15.68 -10.10 10.94
CA ARG A 15 -16.14 -10.71 12.21
C ARG A 15 -16.77 -9.70 13.18
N TYR A 16 -16.24 -8.48 13.21
CA TYR A 16 -16.82 -7.41 14.02
C TYR A 16 -18.18 -6.97 13.46
N LEU A 17 -18.31 -6.85 12.14
CA LEU A 17 -19.55 -6.45 11.45
C LEU A 17 -20.63 -7.54 11.52
N ASP A 18 -20.25 -8.80 11.52
CA ASP A 18 -21.14 -9.96 11.68
C ASP A 18 -21.78 -10.03 13.08
N GLY A 19 -21.25 -9.29 14.05
CA GLY A 19 -21.79 -9.22 15.41
C GLY A 19 -21.53 -10.48 16.25
N THR A 20 -20.74 -11.43 15.74
CA THR A 20 -20.43 -12.69 16.41
C THR A 20 -19.54 -12.50 17.65
N GLU A 21 -18.66 -11.49 17.66
CA GLU A 21 -17.73 -11.23 18.76
C GLU A 21 -17.53 -9.74 19.03
N SER A 22 -17.29 -9.37 20.30
CA SER A 22 -16.89 -8.02 20.67
C SER A 22 -15.51 -7.67 20.09
N GLY A 23 -15.33 -6.44 19.60
CA GLY A 23 -14.04 -6.00 19.01
C GLY A 23 -12.82 -6.18 19.92
N LYS A 24 -12.99 -6.14 21.25
CA LYS A 24 -11.92 -6.48 22.20
C LYS A 24 -11.49 -7.95 22.13
N THR A 25 -12.45 -8.87 21.99
CA THR A 25 -12.20 -10.31 21.90
C THR A 25 -11.50 -10.65 20.58
N ILE A 26 -11.99 -10.10 19.48
CA ILE A 26 -11.37 -10.24 18.15
C ILE A 26 -9.94 -9.72 18.19
N ALA A 27 -9.74 -8.50 18.73
CA ALA A 27 -8.44 -7.88 18.83
C ALA A 27 -7.46 -8.73 19.66
N LYS A 28 -7.92 -9.29 20.79
CA LYS A 28 -7.11 -10.19 21.63
C LYS A 28 -6.77 -11.50 20.93
N SER A 29 -7.72 -12.06 20.18
CA SER A 29 -7.55 -13.32 19.41
C SER A 29 -6.47 -13.19 18.32
N ILE A 30 -6.43 -12.05 17.64
CA ILE A 30 -5.43 -11.76 16.61
C ILE A 30 -4.19 -11.03 17.14
N GLY A 31 -4.12 -10.77 18.46
CA GLY A 31 -3.00 -10.09 19.10
C GLY A 31 -2.80 -8.62 18.68
N VAL A 32 -3.86 -7.90 18.32
CA VAL A 32 -3.82 -6.46 18.03
C VAL A 32 -4.46 -5.65 19.16
N ASN A 33 -4.07 -4.39 19.25
CA ASN A 33 -4.75 -3.46 20.15
C ASN A 33 -6.17 -3.16 19.65
N PRO A 34 -7.16 -3.06 20.54
CA PRO A 34 -8.53 -2.74 20.16
C PRO A 34 -8.65 -1.38 19.44
N SER A 35 -7.78 -0.42 19.75
CA SER A 35 -7.68 0.85 19.01
C SER A 35 -7.29 0.66 17.54
N VAL A 36 -6.39 -0.30 17.25
CA VAL A 36 -5.96 -0.63 15.88
C VAL A 36 -7.10 -1.28 15.11
N LEU A 37 -7.83 -2.21 15.75
CA LEU A 37 -9.01 -2.82 15.13
C LEU A 37 -10.09 -1.76 14.81
N ARG A 38 -10.29 -0.79 15.71
CA ARG A 38 -11.23 0.32 15.49
C ARG A 38 -10.83 1.21 14.31
N GLU A 39 -9.52 1.45 14.14
CA GLU A 39 -8.99 2.14 12.97
C GLU A 39 -9.23 1.33 11.69
N TRP A 40 -9.10 0.00 11.74
CA TRP A 40 -9.39 -0.86 10.60
C TRP A 40 -10.88 -0.80 10.23
N ILE A 41 -11.79 -0.85 11.20
CA ILE A 41 -13.22 -0.73 10.95
C ILE A 41 -13.53 0.61 10.25
N ARG A 42 -12.99 1.74 10.76
CA ARG A 42 -13.17 3.05 10.12
C ARG A 42 -12.65 3.10 8.68
N ARG A 43 -11.48 2.51 8.42
CA ARG A 43 -10.93 2.43 7.06
C ARG A 43 -11.81 1.57 6.15
N TYR A 44 -12.34 0.46 6.67
CA TYR A 44 -13.26 -0.41 5.95
C TYR A 44 -14.58 0.29 5.63
N GLU A 45 -15.15 1.08 6.55
CA GLU A 45 -16.38 1.82 6.28
C GLU A 45 -16.21 2.86 5.17
N SER A 46 -15.03 3.49 5.07
CA SER A 46 -14.77 4.53 4.08
C SER A 46 -14.40 4.01 2.69
N SER A 47 -13.75 2.85 2.56
CA SER A 47 -13.25 2.34 1.27
C SER A 47 -13.40 0.83 1.09
N GLY A 48 -14.08 0.14 2.00
CA GLY A 48 -14.33 -1.30 1.94
C GLY A 48 -13.05 -2.13 1.98
N GLU A 49 -13.08 -3.26 1.28
CA GLU A 49 -11.93 -4.18 1.13
C GLU A 49 -10.74 -3.50 0.44
N LYS A 50 -11.00 -2.50 -0.42
CA LYS A 50 -9.97 -1.70 -1.09
C LYS A 50 -9.11 -0.90 -0.12
N ALA A 51 -9.62 -0.61 1.10
CA ALA A 51 -8.87 0.06 2.15
C ALA A 51 -7.68 -0.78 2.68
N PHE A 52 -7.78 -2.09 2.53
CA PHE A 52 -6.78 -3.04 2.99
C PHE A 52 -6.03 -3.72 1.87
N GLU A 53 -6.55 -3.71 0.64
CA GLU A 53 -5.77 -4.10 -0.53
C GLU A 53 -4.42 -3.37 -0.46
N LYS A 54 -3.36 -4.15 -0.31
CA LYS A 54 -2.03 -3.64 -0.61
C LYS A 54 -2.16 -3.17 -2.06
N CYS A 55 -2.00 -1.87 -2.27
CA CYS A 55 -1.70 -1.33 -3.60
C CYS A 55 -0.31 -1.84 -4.01
N TYR A 56 -0.19 -3.15 -4.17
CA TYR A 56 0.90 -3.80 -4.86
C TYR A 56 0.44 -3.93 -6.30
N THR A 57 0.10 -2.79 -6.90
CA THR A 57 0.05 -2.66 -8.33
C THR A 57 1.45 -3.02 -8.81
N PHE A 58 1.57 -4.19 -9.43
CA PHE A 58 2.81 -4.62 -10.06
C PHE A 58 3.02 -3.69 -11.25
N TYR A 59 3.80 -2.63 -11.03
CA TYR A 59 4.19 -1.75 -12.11
C TYR A 59 5.44 -2.33 -12.76
N PRO A 60 5.37 -2.75 -14.03
CA PRO A 60 6.56 -3.14 -14.76
C PRO A 60 7.54 -1.96 -14.79
N ALA A 61 8.83 -2.26 -14.82
CA ALA A 61 9.85 -1.21 -14.74
C ALA A 61 9.73 -0.19 -15.88
N GLN A 62 9.31 -0.64 -17.06
CA GLN A 62 9.02 0.23 -18.19
C GLN A 62 7.91 1.25 -17.87
N TYR A 63 6.84 0.81 -17.21
CA TYR A 63 5.74 1.70 -16.83
C TYR A 63 6.19 2.73 -15.79
N LYS A 64 6.97 2.31 -14.79
CA LYS A 64 7.52 3.24 -13.79
C LYS A 64 8.41 4.31 -14.42
N LEU A 65 9.21 3.91 -15.42
CA LEU A 65 10.05 4.81 -16.20
C LEU A 65 9.22 5.82 -16.99
N ASP A 66 8.20 5.34 -17.69
CA ASP A 66 7.31 6.15 -18.51
C ASP A 66 6.65 7.25 -17.66
N VAL A 67 6.16 6.87 -16.48
CA VAL A 67 5.57 7.81 -15.51
C VAL A 67 6.60 8.86 -15.03
N LEU A 68 7.84 8.45 -14.74
CA LEU A 68 8.90 9.37 -14.31
C LEU A 68 9.35 10.30 -15.44
N TYR A 69 9.44 9.78 -16.66
CA TYR A 69 9.80 10.54 -17.86
C TYR A 69 8.72 11.59 -18.15
N TYR A 70 7.45 11.19 -18.12
CA TYR A 70 6.32 12.11 -18.23
C TYR A 70 6.35 13.20 -17.15
N MET A 71 6.64 12.84 -15.90
CA MET A 71 6.76 13.82 -14.81
C MET A 71 7.88 14.83 -15.07
N ASN A 72 9.03 14.36 -15.59
CA ASN A 72 10.18 15.21 -15.88
C ASN A 72 9.97 16.09 -17.12
N GLU A 73 9.31 15.56 -18.15
CA GLU A 73 9.03 16.28 -19.40
C GLU A 73 7.94 17.35 -19.21
N HIS A 74 6.87 17.02 -18.48
CA HIS A 74 5.76 17.95 -18.24
C HIS A 74 5.92 18.80 -16.96
N GLY A 75 6.94 18.54 -16.15
CA GLY A 75 7.17 19.25 -14.89
C GLY A 75 6.03 19.11 -13.86
N THR A 76 5.27 18.01 -13.92
CA THR A 76 4.07 17.81 -13.08
C THR A 76 4.44 17.44 -11.65
N SER A 77 3.60 17.82 -10.69
CA SER A 77 3.80 17.46 -9.29
C SER A 77 3.57 15.96 -9.07
N ILE A 78 4.29 15.35 -8.11
CA ILE A 78 4.13 13.93 -7.73
C ILE A 78 2.66 13.54 -7.49
N ARG A 79 1.86 14.44 -6.92
CA ARG A 79 0.43 14.22 -6.66
C ARG A 79 -0.41 14.26 -7.93
N GLU A 80 -0.10 15.18 -8.85
CA GLU A 80 -0.76 15.28 -10.15
C GLU A 80 -0.42 14.08 -11.02
N THR A 81 0.86 13.72 -11.14
CA THR A 81 1.29 12.52 -11.87
C THR A 81 0.66 11.26 -11.27
N ALA A 82 0.60 11.13 -9.95
CA ALA A 82 -0.06 10.00 -9.32
C ALA A 82 -1.56 9.94 -9.67
N ALA A 83 -2.26 11.08 -9.71
CA ALA A 83 -3.66 11.13 -10.13
C ALA A 83 -3.84 10.77 -11.61
N LEU A 84 -3.00 11.31 -12.50
CA LEU A 84 -3.02 11.04 -13.94
C LEU A 84 -2.82 9.55 -14.25
N PHE A 85 -1.83 8.92 -13.62
CA PHE A 85 -1.50 7.51 -13.83
C PHE A 85 -2.29 6.55 -12.94
N ASN A 86 -3.36 7.03 -12.27
CA ASN A 86 -4.18 6.22 -11.35
C ASN A 86 -3.33 5.46 -10.30
N ILE A 87 -2.25 6.09 -9.84
CA ILE A 87 -1.40 5.55 -8.79
C ILE A 87 -2.06 5.89 -7.46
N PRO A 88 -2.57 4.89 -6.72
CA PRO A 88 -3.37 5.12 -5.52
C PRO A 88 -2.58 5.73 -4.37
N CYS A 89 -1.24 5.70 -4.42
CA CYS A 89 -0.37 6.26 -3.39
C CYS A 89 0.75 7.10 -4.03
N TYR A 90 0.70 8.42 -3.86
CA TYR A 90 1.76 9.34 -4.31
C TYR A 90 3.14 8.99 -3.69
N GLU A 91 3.16 8.40 -2.50
CA GLU A 91 4.39 7.90 -1.87
C GLU A 91 5.09 6.83 -2.70
N THR A 92 4.34 6.03 -3.47
CA THR A 92 4.89 5.02 -4.39
C THR A 92 5.66 5.71 -5.50
N LEU A 93 5.11 6.79 -6.07
CA LEU A 93 5.79 7.60 -7.09
C LEU A 93 7.04 8.28 -6.52
N ARG A 94 6.95 8.84 -5.30
CA ARG A 94 8.11 9.45 -4.62
C ARG A 94 9.24 8.44 -4.43
N LYS A 95 8.92 7.19 -4.06
CA LYS A 95 9.92 6.11 -3.94
C LYS A 95 10.57 5.77 -5.29
N TRP A 96 9.81 5.79 -6.40
CA TRP A 96 10.37 5.57 -7.73
C TRP A 96 11.31 6.69 -8.14
N LYS A 97 10.94 7.94 -7.90
CA LYS A 97 11.80 9.10 -8.18
C LYS A 97 13.13 8.99 -7.45
N ILE A 98 13.09 8.74 -6.13
CA ILE A 98 14.31 8.59 -5.31
C ILE A 98 15.16 7.40 -5.79
N ALA A 99 14.53 6.27 -6.12
CA ALA A 99 15.24 5.11 -6.66
C ALA A 99 15.93 5.45 -8.00
N TYR A 100 15.24 6.15 -8.88
CA TYR A 100 15.79 6.60 -10.17
C TYR A 100 16.95 7.59 -9.98
N GLU A 101 16.82 8.57 -9.08
CA GLU A 101 17.88 9.53 -8.76
C GLU A 101 19.12 8.87 -8.12
N THR A 102 18.93 7.78 -7.37
CA THR A 102 20.02 7.09 -6.64
C THR A 102 20.73 6.01 -7.46
N GLY A 103 20.05 5.36 -8.40
CA GLY A 103 20.64 4.25 -9.16
C GLY A 103 19.95 3.96 -10.48
N GLY A 104 19.24 4.93 -11.05
CA GLY A 104 18.63 4.86 -12.37
C GLY A 104 17.61 3.72 -12.52
N LEU A 105 17.59 3.18 -13.73
CA LEU A 105 16.71 2.08 -14.16
C LEU A 105 16.87 0.81 -13.32
N ASP A 106 18.11 0.46 -12.97
CA ASP A 106 18.45 -0.72 -12.17
C ASP A 106 17.89 -0.65 -10.74
N ALA A 107 17.87 0.54 -10.14
CA ALA A 107 17.25 0.76 -8.83
C ALA A 107 15.72 0.66 -8.87
N LEU A 108 15.11 1.03 -10.01
CA LEU A 108 13.66 0.99 -10.25
C LEU A 108 13.10 -0.43 -10.41
N GLN A 109 13.91 -1.32 -11.00
CA GLN A 109 13.57 -2.74 -11.18
C GLN A 109 13.50 -3.51 -9.86
N SER A 110 13.98 -2.92 -8.76
CA SER A 110 14.14 -3.55 -7.46
C SER A 110 14.92 -4.86 -7.57
N LYS A 111 16.20 -4.81 -7.20
CA LYS A 111 16.98 -6.01 -6.87
C LYS A 111 16.09 -6.97 -6.08
N LYS A 112 15.90 -8.18 -6.60
CA LYS A 112 15.60 -9.34 -5.74
C LYS A 112 16.67 -9.31 -4.67
N LYS A 113 16.36 -8.79 -3.48
CA LYS A 113 17.30 -8.80 -2.36
C LYS A 113 17.43 -10.26 -1.99
N GLY A 114 18.44 -10.91 -2.59
CA GLY A 114 18.86 -12.24 -2.23
C GLY A 114 19.02 -12.26 -0.71
N ARG A 115 18.21 -13.10 -0.07
CA ARG A 115 18.43 -13.52 1.29
C ARG A 115 19.82 -14.17 1.31
N PRO A 116 20.81 -13.66 2.06
CA PRO A 116 22.02 -14.45 2.28
C PRO A 116 21.64 -15.69 3.10
N PRO A 117 22.29 -16.85 2.85
CA PRO A 117 22.07 -18.08 3.62
C PRO A 117 22.38 -17.89 5.11
#